data_AF-A0A538L0H8-F1
#
_entry.id   AF-A0A538L0H8-F1
#
_cell.length_a   1.000
_cell.length_b   1.000
_cell.length_c   1.000
_cell.angle_alpha   90.00
_cell.angle_beta   90.00
_cell.angle_gamma   90.00
#
_symmetry.space_group_name_H-M   'P 1'
#
loop_
_entity.id
_entity.type
_entity.pdbx_description
1 polymer ?
#
loop_
_entity_poly.entity_id
_entity_poly.type
_entity_poly.pdbx_seq_one_letter_code
_entity_poly.pdbx_strand_id
1 'polypeptide(L)'
;METHQHSNPMPQRVTDSKQVRLLFLLGTLVAAAVVVLLASWFIFRDNGAKVSVPPIGSPAFVSPAQLAAVAAQTNHPIYWAGEKSGMYELTRTSDGRTYIRYLPTGAKVGDPAAKYLTVGTYQTKNAFTAIKRAAARRGAVSLKIDNGGLLVFNQSTPKSVYFSYPGATYQVEVFDSSPQQARTLALAGKITPVK
;
A
#
# COMPACT_ATOMS: atom_id res chain seq x y z
N MET A 1 41.92 35.11 76.58
CA MET A 1 42.41 35.14 75.19
C MET A 1 42.34 33.71 74.68
N GLU A 2 41.87 33.53 73.44
CA GLU A 2 41.81 32.25 72.68
C GLU A 2 40.60 31.35 73.01
N THR A 3 39.42 31.67 72.46
CA THR A 3 38.81 31.13 71.21
C THR A 3 38.08 29.81 71.41
N HIS A 4 36.77 29.94 71.59
CA HIS A 4 35.78 28.88 71.45
C HIS A 4 35.79 28.29 70.04
N GLN A 5 35.81 26.96 69.94
CA GLN A 5 35.35 26.30 68.71
C GLN A 5 34.52 25.06 69.06
N HIS A 6 33.22 25.27 68.90
CA HIS A 6 32.14 24.32 69.09
C HIS A 6 32.01 23.50 67.80
N SER A 7 32.54 22.28 67.77
CA SER A 7 32.32 21.35 66.66
C SER A 7 31.09 20.49 66.95
N ASN A 8 29.98 20.91 66.35
CA ASN A 8 28.74 20.16 66.26
C ASN A 8 29.01 18.82 65.53
N PRO A 9 28.44 17.68 65.98
CA PRO A 9 28.58 16.42 65.26
C PRO A 9 27.93 16.50 63.88
N MET A 10 28.68 16.07 62.86
CA MET A 10 28.17 15.93 61.50
C MET A 10 26.99 14.93 61.48
N PRO A 11 25.86 15.26 60.84
CA PRO A 11 24.83 14.29 60.54
C PRO A 11 25.39 13.28 59.52
N GLN A 12 25.51 12.00 59.94
CA GLN A 12 25.71 10.89 59.02
C GLN A 12 24.47 10.81 58.11
N ARG A 13 24.60 11.36 56.90
CA ARG A 13 23.62 11.18 55.83
C ARG A 13 23.66 9.71 55.42
N VAL A 14 22.75 8.92 55.99
CA VAL A 14 22.42 7.57 55.52
C VAL A 14 21.92 7.74 54.08
N THR A 15 22.81 7.56 53.11
CA THR A 15 22.44 7.47 51.71
C THR A 15 21.81 6.10 51.51
N ASP A 16 20.48 6.09 51.53
CA ASP A 16 19.67 4.92 51.18
C ASP A 16 20.11 4.40 49.80
N SER A 17 20.80 3.27 49.83
CA SER A 17 21.49 2.66 48.69
C SER A 17 20.53 2.23 47.56
N LYS A 18 19.22 2.26 47.82
CA LYS A 18 18.17 2.02 46.83
C LYS A 18 17.95 3.21 45.89
N GLN A 19 18.15 4.45 46.34
CA GLN A 19 17.93 5.64 45.51
C GLN A 19 19.10 5.94 44.56
N VAL A 20 20.33 5.65 44.97
CA VAL A 20 21.51 5.78 44.09
C VAL A 20 21.47 4.74 42.96
N ARG A 21 20.99 3.52 43.23
CA ARG A 21 20.79 2.49 42.19
C ARG A 21 19.71 2.88 41.17
N LEU A 22 18.67 3.61 41.58
CA LEU A 22 17.61 4.05 40.69
C LEU A 22 18.06 5.20 39.76
N LEU A 23 18.91 6.11 40.22
CA LEU A 23 19.46 7.20 39.41
C LEU A 23 20.52 6.73 38.39
N PHE A 24 21.32 5.70 38.71
CA PHE A 24 22.24 5.09 37.74
C PHE A 24 21.55 4.28 36.64
N LEU A 25 20.38 3.68 36.93
CA LEU A 25 19.57 2.96 35.93
C LEU A 25 18.86 3.91 34.94
N LEU A 26 18.51 5.13 35.36
CA LEU A 26 17.97 6.13 34.42
C LEU A 26 19.05 6.82 33.56
N GLY A 27 20.26 7.04 34.07
CA GLY A 27 21.35 7.64 33.29
C GLY A 27 21.90 6.73 32.18
N THR A 28 21.95 5.42 32.41
CA THR A 28 22.40 4.43 31.41
C THR A 28 21.37 4.17 30.32
N LEU A 29 20.07 4.27 30.61
CA LEU A 29 19.00 4.18 29.61
C LEU A 29 19.00 5.38 28.64
N VAL A 30 19.35 6.58 29.09
CA VAL A 30 19.43 7.76 28.20
C VAL A 30 20.71 7.75 27.35
N ALA A 31 21.85 7.33 27.90
CA ALA A 31 23.09 7.21 27.13
C ALA A 31 23.05 6.08 26.08
N ALA A 32 22.45 4.92 26.41
CA ALA A 32 22.24 3.84 25.44
C ALA A 32 21.20 4.22 24.38
N ALA A 33 20.14 4.95 24.75
CA ALA A 33 19.16 5.45 23.77
C ALA A 33 19.79 6.45 22.79
N VAL A 34 20.67 7.36 23.23
CA VAL A 34 21.31 8.34 22.34
C VAL A 34 22.38 7.70 21.44
N VAL A 35 23.14 6.70 21.92
CA VAL A 35 24.08 5.95 21.05
C VAL A 35 23.34 5.06 20.06
N VAL A 36 22.23 4.43 20.43
CA VAL A 36 21.36 3.70 19.49
C VAL A 36 20.70 4.66 18.49
N LEU A 37 20.26 5.85 18.91
CA LEU A 37 19.64 6.84 18.02
C LEU A 37 20.66 7.51 17.07
N LEU A 38 21.91 7.73 17.50
CA LEU A 38 22.97 8.29 16.64
C LEU A 38 23.60 7.22 15.73
N ALA A 39 23.74 5.97 16.18
CA ALA A 39 24.11 4.86 15.31
C ALA A 39 23.01 4.56 14.28
N SER A 40 21.74 4.70 14.67
CA SER A 40 20.62 4.63 13.73
C SER A 40 20.74 5.73 12.68
N TRP A 41 21.06 6.98 13.08
CA TRP A 41 21.22 8.08 12.13
C TRP A 41 22.40 7.91 11.17
N PHE A 42 23.50 7.27 11.60
CA PHE A 42 24.69 7.07 10.76
C PHE A 42 24.63 5.82 9.87
N ILE A 43 23.77 4.84 10.14
CA ILE A 43 23.52 3.71 9.21
C ILE A 43 22.59 4.13 8.05
N PHE A 44 21.87 5.25 8.17
CA PHE A 44 21.05 5.82 7.08
C PHE A 44 21.82 6.77 6.14
N ARG A 45 23.13 6.91 6.30
CA ARG A 45 23.97 7.68 5.38
C ARG A 45 24.71 6.71 4.45
N ASP A 46 24.16 6.62 3.24
CA ASP A 46 24.55 5.80 2.10
C ASP A 46 24.13 4.32 2.14
N ASN A 47 23.04 4.00 1.44
CA ASN A 47 22.87 2.84 0.56
C ASN A 47 21.49 2.91 -0.12
N GLY A 48 21.45 2.89 -1.45
CA GLY A 48 20.24 3.10 -2.28
C GLY A 48 18.98 2.43 -1.71
N ALA A 49 17.99 3.24 -1.34
CA ALA A 49 16.79 2.79 -0.67
C ALA A 49 16.04 1.75 -1.54
N LYS A 50 16.08 0.49 -1.12
CA LYS A 50 15.30 -0.58 -1.76
C LYS A 50 13.82 -0.32 -1.48
N VAL A 51 13.04 -0.11 -2.53
CA VAL A 51 11.58 0.03 -2.44
C VAL A 51 10.99 -1.27 -1.89
N SER A 52 10.45 -1.22 -0.67
CA SER A 52 9.86 -2.40 -0.02
C SER A 52 8.54 -2.78 -0.67
N VAL A 53 8.40 -4.05 -1.03
CA VAL A 53 7.23 -4.63 -1.70
C VAL A 53 6.29 -5.25 -0.65
N PRO A 54 5.00 -4.89 -0.62
CA PRO A 54 4.05 -5.44 0.37
C PRO A 54 3.87 -6.96 0.25
N PRO A 55 3.60 -7.69 1.33
CA PRO A 55 3.38 -9.14 1.28
C PRO A 55 2.12 -9.52 0.49
N ILE A 56 2.07 -10.77 0.02
CA ILE A 56 0.87 -11.38 -0.58
C ILE A 56 -0.16 -11.66 0.53
N GLY A 57 -1.45 -11.49 0.23
CA GLY A 57 -2.56 -11.90 1.08
C GLY A 57 -3.05 -10.84 2.07
N SER A 58 -2.43 -9.65 2.11
CA SER A 58 -2.89 -8.54 2.96
C SER A 58 -2.92 -7.22 2.17
N PRO A 59 -3.99 -6.41 2.31
CA PRO A 59 -4.01 -5.06 1.76
C PRO A 59 -2.94 -4.18 2.42
N ALA A 60 -2.26 -3.37 1.62
CA ALA A 60 -1.26 -2.43 2.12
C ALA A 60 -1.30 -1.11 1.36
N PHE A 61 -1.00 -0.01 2.06
CA PHE A 61 -0.76 1.26 1.41
C PHE A 61 0.53 1.19 0.59
N VAL A 62 0.50 1.79 -0.60
CA VAL A 62 1.64 1.83 -1.51
C VAL A 62 1.77 3.19 -2.16
N SER A 63 3.00 3.59 -2.44
CA SER A 63 3.31 4.69 -3.37
C SER A 63 3.28 4.22 -4.83
N PRO A 64 3.21 5.15 -5.81
CA PRO A 64 3.41 4.80 -7.22
C PRO A 64 4.74 4.08 -7.47
N ALA A 65 5.82 4.48 -6.80
CA ALA A 65 7.12 3.80 -6.90
C ALA A 65 7.08 2.35 -6.39
N GLN A 66 6.32 2.08 -5.31
CA GLN A 66 6.09 0.71 -4.84
C GLN A 66 5.25 -0.11 -5.81
N LEU A 67 4.22 0.49 -6.43
CA LEU A 67 3.45 -0.17 -7.48
C LEU A 67 4.35 -0.52 -8.69
N ALA A 68 5.21 0.38 -9.11
CA ALA A 68 6.17 0.14 -10.19
C ALA A 68 7.14 -0.99 -9.85
N ALA A 69 7.71 -0.99 -8.63
CA ALA A 69 8.58 -2.06 -8.16
C ALA A 69 7.88 -3.42 -8.12
N VAL A 70 6.60 -3.45 -7.69
CA VAL A 70 5.77 -4.66 -7.73
C VAL A 70 5.54 -5.13 -9.16
N ALA A 71 5.19 -4.22 -10.07
CA ALA A 71 4.92 -4.53 -11.47
C ALA A 71 6.17 -5.09 -12.17
N ALA A 72 7.34 -4.51 -11.92
CA ALA A 72 8.62 -4.97 -12.47
C ALA A 72 9.02 -6.38 -12.00
N GLN A 73 8.53 -6.83 -10.85
CA GLN A 73 8.78 -8.18 -10.31
C GLN A 73 7.74 -9.21 -10.77
N THR A 74 6.73 -8.78 -11.54
CA THR A 74 5.60 -9.62 -11.93
C THR A 74 5.68 -9.95 -13.42
N ASN A 75 5.47 -11.22 -13.78
CA ASN A 75 5.53 -11.68 -15.18
C ASN A 75 4.29 -11.31 -16.02
N HIS A 76 3.40 -10.49 -15.48
CA HIS A 76 2.19 -10.03 -16.13
C HIS A 76 1.96 -8.55 -15.77
N PRO A 77 1.33 -7.76 -16.66
CA PRO A 77 1.05 -6.37 -16.37
C PRO A 77 0.08 -6.26 -15.19
N ILE A 78 0.28 -5.25 -14.35
CA ILE A 78 -0.68 -4.80 -13.35
C ILE A 78 -1.30 -3.51 -13.89
N TYR A 79 -2.62 -3.47 -14.02
CA TYR A 79 -3.33 -2.30 -14.52
C TYR A 79 -3.78 -1.38 -13.39
N TRP A 80 -3.82 -0.08 -13.70
CA TRP A 80 -4.26 0.98 -12.80
C TRP A 80 -4.83 2.16 -13.61
N ALA A 81 -5.43 3.12 -12.93
CA ALA A 81 -6.02 4.33 -13.51
C ALA A 81 -5.06 5.54 -13.53
N GLY A 82 -3.76 5.29 -13.45
CA GLY A 82 -2.72 6.32 -13.31
C GLY A 82 -2.69 6.96 -11.92
N GLU A 83 -1.85 7.98 -11.77
CA GLU A 83 -1.76 8.75 -10.53
C GLU A 83 -3.01 9.61 -10.32
N LYS A 84 -3.47 9.67 -9.07
CA LYS A 84 -4.58 10.50 -8.59
C LYS A 84 -4.25 11.04 -7.20
N SER A 85 -4.96 12.07 -6.78
CA SER A 85 -4.88 12.51 -5.38
C SER A 85 -5.41 11.42 -4.44
N GLY A 86 -4.86 11.38 -3.22
CA GLY A 86 -5.24 10.41 -2.19
C GLY A 86 -4.15 9.35 -1.96
N MET A 87 -4.59 8.17 -1.52
CA MET A 87 -3.73 7.05 -1.17
C MET A 87 -4.06 5.84 -2.04
N TYR A 88 -3.06 5.01 -2.33
CA TYR A 88 -3.26 3.75 -3.05
C TYR A 88 -3.16 2.60 -2.09
N GLU A 89 -4.08 1.65 -2.22
CA GLU A 89 -3.99 0.36 -1.58
C GLU A 89 -3.76 -0.71 -2.63
N LEU A 90 -2.79 -1.59 -2.36
CA LEU A 90 -2.51 -2.77 -3.14
C LEU A 90 -2.91 -4.01 -2.35
N THR A 91 -3.67 -4.90 -2.98
CA THR A 91 -3.86 -6.28 -2.52
C THR A 91 -3.38 -7.23 -3.62
N ARG A 92 -2.56 -8.22 -3.25
CA ARG A 92 -2.12 -9.29 -4.14
C ARG A 92 -2.47 -10.64 -3.54
N THR A 93 -2.86 -11.58 -4.37
CA THR A 93 -3.20 -12.95 -3.95
C THR A 93 -2.20 -13.95 -4.54
N SER A 94 -2.08 -15.12 -3.90
CA SER A 94 -1.20 -16.20 -4.37
C SER A 94 -1.65 -16.80 -5.71
N ASP A 95 -2.92 -16.62 -6.09
CA ASP A 95 -3.47 -17.05 -7.37
C ASP A 95 -3.39 -15.99 -8.47
N GLY A 96 -2.61 -14.92 -8.26
CA GLY A 96 -2.28 -13.94 -9.30
C GLY A 96 -3.36 -12.90 -9.56
N ARG A 97 -4.23 -12.63 -8.57
CA ARG A 97 -5.10 -11.44 -8.59
C ARG A 97 -4.39 -10.27 -7.94
N THR A 98 -4.50 -9.11 -8.57
CA THR A 98 -4.00 -7.85 -8.05
C THR A 98 -5.12 -6.83 -8.05
N TYR A 99 -5.27 -6.08 -6.96
CA TYR A 99 -6.23 -4.99 -6.83
C TYR A 99 -5.49 -3.73 -6.45
N ILE A 100 -5.69 -2.66 -7.23
CA ILE A 100 -5.26 -1.31 -6.88
C ILE A 100 -6.50 -0.48 -6.59
N ARG A 101 -6.57 0.04 -5.37
CA ARG A 101 -7.71 0.81 -4.89
C ARG A 101 -7.30 2.24 -4.57
N TYR A 102 -8.14 3.18 -4.98
CA TYR A 102 -7.92 4.62 -4.83
C TYR A 102 -8.73 5.13 -3.63
N LEU A 103 -8.02 5.44 -2.55
CA LEU A 103 -8.59 5.78 -1.27
C LEU A 103 -8.49 7.29 -1.00
N PRO A 104 -9.57 7.94 -0.52
CA PRO A 104 -9.47 9.32 -0.04
C PRO A 104 -8.58 9.40 1.19
N THR A 105 -7.97 10.56 1.43
CA THR A 105 -7.16 10.82 2.63
C THR A 105 -7.95 10.48 3.90
N GLY A 106 -7.32 9.72 4.81
CA GLY A 106 -7.94 9.27 6.06
C GLY A 106 -8.75 7.97 5.98
N ALA A 107 -8.98 7.41 4.79
CA ALA A 107 -9.51 6.06 4.67
C ALA A 107 -8.53 5.03 5.23
N LYS A 108 -9.04 3.91 5.77
CA LYS A 108 -8.24 2.84 6.34
C LYS A 108 -7.87 1.81 5.27
N VAL A 109 -6.68 1.24 5.38
CA VAL A 109 -6.32 0.04 4.62
C VAL A 109 -7.31 -1.08 4.96
N GLY A 110 -7.75 -1.82 3.95
CA GLY A 110 -8.71 -2.92 4.09
C GLY A 110 -10.15 -2.47 4.37
N ASP A 111 -10.50 -1.18 4.23
CA ASP A 111 -11.89 -0.73 4.39
C ASP A 111 -12.82 -1.58 3.50
N PRO A 112 -13.85 -2.27 4.01
CA PRO A 112 -14.65 -3.20 3.21
C PRO A 112 -15.65 -2.51 2.28
N ALA A 113 -15.80 -1.19 2.34
CA ALA A 113 -16.81 -0.47 1.56
C ALA A 113 -16.56 -0.58 0.04
N ALA A 114 -17.56 -1.07 -0.68
CA ALA A 114 -17.59 -1.11 -2.15
C ALA A 114 -17.92 0.27 -2.76
N LYS A 115 -17.11 1.28 -2.44
CA LYS A 115 -17.33 2.68 -2.87
C LYS A 115 -16.12 3.36 -3.50
N TYR A 116 -14.98 2.66 -3.58
CA TYR A 116 -13.74 3.21 -4.07
C TYR A 116 -13.44 2.72 -5.49
N LEU A 117 -12.89 3.58 -6.34
CA LEU A 117 -12.32 3.17 -7.61
C LEU A 117 -11.32 2.04 -7.36
N THR A 118 -11.55 0.90 -7.99
CA THR A 118 -10.71 -0.29 -7.87
C THR A 118 -10.40 -0.83 -9.25
N VAL A 119 -9.11 -1.01 -9.54
CA VAL A 119 -8.64 -1.68 -10.76
C VAL A 119 -8.14 -3.06 -10.37
N GLY A 120 -8.86 -4.08 -10.81
CA GLY A 120 -8.49 -5.48 -10.65
C GLY A 120 -7.75 -5.97 -11.88
N THR A 121 -6.64 -6.68 -11.70
CA THR A 121 -5.99 -7.47 -12.75
C THR A 121 -5.96 -8.93 -12.34
N TYR A 122 -6.52 -9.79 -13.19
CA TYR A 122 -6.72 -11.21 -12.91
C TYR A 122 -5.92 -12.05 -13.89
N GLN A 123 -4.89 -12.74 -13.41
CA GLN A 123 -4.16 -13.68 -14.23
C GLN A 123 -5.05 -14.91 -14.55
N THR A 124 -5.30 -15.14 -15.83
CA THR A 124 -6.06 -16.31 -16.31
C THR A 124 -5.72 -16.61 -17.77
N LYS A 125 -5.45 -17.89 -18.08
CA LYS A 125 -5.00 -18.34 -19.41
C LYS A 125 -5.99 -18.01 -20.54
N ASN A 126 -7.28 -17.90 -20.23
CA ASN A 126 -8.36 -17.77 -21.21
C ASN A 126 -9.09 -16.42 -21.10
N ALA A 127 -8.42 -15.37 -20.65
CA ALA A 127 -9.05 -14.07 -20.32
C ALA A 127 -9.89 -13.50 -21.46
N PHE A 128 -9.34 -13.41 -22.67
CA PHE A 128 -10.06 -12.85 -23.81
C PHE A 128 -11.28 -13.67 -24.20
N THR A 129 -11.17 -15.01 -24.12
CA THR A 129 -12.30 -15.91 -24.36
C THR A 129 -13.37 -15.74 -23.29
N ALA A 130 -13.00 -15.52 -22.02
CA ALA A 130 -13.96 -15.21 -20.96
C ALA A 130 -14.71 -13.90 -21.22
N ILE A 131 -13.99 -12.85 -21.67
CA ILE A 131 -14.61 -11.56 -22.04
C ILE A 131 -15.56 -11.72 -23.23
N LYS A 132 -15.19 -12.46 -24.28
CA LYS A 132 -16.10 -12.76 -25.41
C LYS A 132 -17.37 -13.48 -24.95
N ARG A 133 -17.25 -14.45 -24.05
CA ARG A 133 -18.42 -15.15 -23.47
C ARG A 133 -19.28 -14.21 -22.65
N ALA A 134 -18.68 -13.31 -21.86
CA ALA A 134 -19.41 -12.32 -21.10
C ALA A 134 -20.18 -11.35 -22.00
N ALA A 135 -19.58 -10.93 -23.12
CA ALA A 135 -20.21 -10.07 -24.11
C ALA A 135 -21.41 -10.71 -24.81
N ALA A 136 -21.45 -12.05 -24.92
CA ALA A 136 -22.58 -12.77 -25.50
C ALA A 136 -23.77 -12.98 -24.53
N ARG A 137 -23.64 -12.58 -23.26
CA ARG A 137 -24.71 -12.75 -22.27
C ARG A 137 -25.80 -11.68 -22.44
N ARG A 138 -27.04 -12.04 -22.08
CA ARG A 138 -28.15 -11.09 -22.04
C ARG A 138 -27.84 -9.91 -21.11
N GLY A 139 -28.12 -8.68 -21.57
CA GLY A 139 -27.86 -7.45 -20.84
C GLY A 139 -26.41 -6.99 -20.85
N ALA A 140 -25.52 -7.71 -21.56
CA ALA A 140 -24.16 -7.24 -21.78
C ALA A 140 -24.14 -6.14 -22.85
N VAL A 141 -23.31 -5.13 -22.61
CA VAL A 141 -22.90 -4.13 -23.59
C VAL A 141 -21.42 -4.31 -23.80
N SER A 142 -20.99 -4.45 -25.05
CA SER A 142 -19.59 -4.64 -25.40
C SER A 142 -19.13 -3.67 -26.47
N LEU A 143 -17.89 -3.21 -26.35
CA LEU A 143 -17.25 -2.31 -27.30
C LEU A 143 -15.85 -2.84 -27.63
N LYS A 144 -15.45 -2.74 -28.89
CA LYS A 144 -14.05 -2.94 -29.28
C LYS A 144 -13.22 -1.77 -28.73
N ILE A 145 -12.05 -2.09 -28.22
CA ILE A 145 -11.03 -1.12 -27.82
C ILE A 145 -9.76 -1.37 -28.65
N ASP A 146 -8.77 -0.49 -28.53
CA ASP A 146 -7.51 -0.56 -29.27
C ASP A 146 -6.83 -1.94 -29.19
N ASN A 147 -5.93 -2.23 -30.13
CA ASN A 147 -5.19 -3.49 -30.20
C ASN A 147 -6.09 -4.75 -30.26
N GLY A 148 -7.30 -4.59 -30.82
CA GLY A 148 -8.28 -5.66 -30.94
C GLY A 148 -8.89 -6.12 -29.62
N GLY A 149 -8.72 -5.34 -28.55
CA GLY A 149 -9.30 -5.64 -27.25
C GLY A 149 -10.83 -5.57 -27.27
N LEU A 150 -11.44 -6.21 -26.27
CA LEU A 150 -12.87 -6.19 -26.06
C LEU A 150 -13.13 -5.73 -24.63
N LEU A 151 -14.02 -4.75 -24.50
CA LEU A 151 -14.55 -4.25 -23.24
C LEU A 151 -16.00 -4.70 -23.11
N VAL A 152 -16.43 -5.08 -21.91
CA VAL A 152 -17.80 -5.51 -21.60
C VAL A 152 -18.24 -5.01 -20.22
N PHE A 153 -19.50 -4.60 -20.10
CA PHE A 153 -20.18 -4.41 -18.83
C PHE A 153 -21.63 -4.91 -18.94
N ASN A 154 -22.29 -5.16 -17.81
CA ASN A 154 -23.69 -5.57 -17.80
C ASN A 154 -24.60 -4.41 -17.35
N GLN A 155 -25.71 -4.17 -18.05
CA GLN A 155 -26.67 -3.13 -17.72
C GLN A 155 -27.30 -3.30 -16.31
N SER A 156 -27.47 -4.55 -15.85
CA SER A 156 -28.03 -4.83 -14.51
C SER A 156 -27.01 -4.67 -13.38
N THR A 157 -25.71 -4.71 -13.68
CA THR A 157 -24.62 -4.54 -12.71
C THR A 157 -23.54 -3.61 -13.27
N PRO A 158 -23.85 -2.31 -13.48
CA PRO A 158 -23.08 -1.45 -14.38
C PRO A 158 -21.84 -0.82 -13.72
N LYS A 159 -21.58 -1.09 -12.44
CA LYS A 159 -20.47 -0.51 -11.67
C LYS A 159 -19.10 -1.05 -12.06
N SER A 160 -19.05 -2.22 -12.69
CA SER A 160 -17.80 -2.83 -13.17
C SER A 160 -17.77 -2.90 -14.69
N VAL A 161 -16.61 -2.59 -15.23
CA VAL A 161 -16.26 -2.75 -16.64
C VAL A 161 -15.10 -3.74 -16.72
N TYR A 162 -15.19 -4.71 -17.62
CA TYR A 162 -14.17 -5.72 -17.80
C TYR A 162 -13.57 -5.63 -19.20
N PHE A 163 -12.28 -5.84 -19.34
CA PHE A 163 -11.65 -5.94 -20.65
C PHE A 163 -10.45 -6.88 -20.69
N SER A 164 -10.09 -7.30 -21.90
CA SER A 164 -8.91 -8.12 -22.19
C SER A 164 -8.54 -7.96 -23.67
N TYR A 165 -7.33 -8.40 -24.03
CA TYR A 165 -6.82 -8.40 -25.41
C TYR A 165 -6.62 -9.81 -25.96
N PRO A 166 -6.64 -10.01 -27.29
CA PRO A 166 -6.25 -11.28 -27.90
C PRO A 166 -4.88 -11.76 -27.42
N GLY A 167 -4.77 -13.05 -27.07
CA GLY A 167 -3.53 -13.66 -26.57
C GLY A 167 -3.14 -13.30 -25.13
N ALA A 168 -3.80 -12.31 -24.51
CA ALA A 168 -3.52 -11.94 -23.13
C ALA A 168 -3.91 -13.04 -22.15
N THR A 169 -3.06 -13.28 -21.16
CA THR A 169 -3.30 -14.19 -20.03
C THR A 169 -3.80 -13.44 -18.79
N TYR A 170 -4.45 -12.29 -18.99
CA TYR A 170 -5.00 -11.47 -17.93
C TYR A 170 -6.33 -10.83 -18.34
N GLN A 171 -7.22 -10.64 -17.37
CA GLN A 171 -8.43 -9.84 -17.47
C GLN A 171 -8.30 -8.62 -16.55
N VAL A 172 -8.77 -7.46 -17.01
CA VAL A 172 -8.84 -6.25 -16.20
C VAL A 172 -10.29 -5.96 -15.82
N GLU A 173 -10.51 -5.57 -14.57
CA GLU A 173 -11.77 -5.01 -14.06
C GLU A 173 -11.54 -3.57 -13.62
N VAL A 174 -12.49 -2.70 -13.94
CA VAL A 174 -12.54 -1.32 -13.49
C VAL A 174 -13.86 -1.15 -12.77
N PHE A 175 -13.81 -1.09 -11.44
CA PHE A 175 -14.96 -0.85 -10.59
C PHE A 175 -14.97 0.60 -10.11
N ASP A 176 -16.12 1.24 -10.15
CA ASP A 176 -16.38 2.48 -9.43
C ASP A 176 -17.83 2.50 -8.92
N SER A 177 -18.07 3.15 -7.78
CA SER A 177 -19.41 3.40 -7.26
C SER A 177 -20.31 4.14 -8.26
N SER A 178 -19.69 4.95 -9.14
CA SER A 178 -20.27 5.59 -10.32
C SER A 178 -20.00 4.76 -11.58
N PRO A 179 -21.02 4.07 -12.13
CA PRO A 179 -20.92 3.35 -13.40
C PRO A 179 -20.38 4.18 -14.56
N GLN A 180 -20.70 5.47 -14.59
CA GLN A 180 -20.23 6.42 -15.57
C GLN A 180 -18.72 6.60 -15.47
N GLN A 181 -18.19 6.76 -14.25
CA GLN A 181 -16.75 6.93 -14.02
C GLN A 181 -15.93 5.72 -14.47
N ALA A 182 -16.36 4.50 -14.10
CA ALA A 182 -15.69 3.26 -14.51
C ALA A 182 -15.63 3.14 -16.05
N ARG A 183 -16.74 3.41 -16.73
CA ARG A 183 -16.83 3.38 -18.20
C ARG A 183 -15.96 4.44 -18.85
N THR A 184 -16.00 5.68 -18.37
CA THR A 184 -15.20 6.78 -18.92
C THR A 184 -13.71 6.46 -18.84
N LEU A 185 -13.22 5.96 -17.70
CA LEU A 185 -11.81 5.61 -17.55
C LEU A 185 -11.37 4.50 -18.50
N ALA A 186 -12.17 3.44 -18.60
CA ALA A 186 -11.86 2.29 -19.44
C ALA A 186 -11.90 2.65 -20.94
N LEU A 187 -12.96 3.35 -21.39
CA LEU A 187 -13.13 3.73 -22.80
C LEU A 187 -12.13 4.81 -23.25
N ALA A 188 -11.73 5.71 -22.36
CA ALA A 188 -10.72 6.73 -22.67
C ALA A 188 -9.27 6.21 -22.63
N GLY A 189 -9.07 4.89 -22.47
CA GLY A 189 -7.74 4.28 -22.41
C GLY A 189 -6.91 4.73 -21.20
N LYS A 190 -7.56 5.22 -20.12
CA LYS A 190 -6.88 5.69 -18.90
C LYS A 190 -6.50 4.56 -17.95
N ILE A 191 -6.95 3.34 -18.25
CA ILE A 191 -6.57 2.14 -17.51
C ILE A 191 -5.41 1.49 -18.24
N THR A 192 -4.20 1.75 -17.75
CA THR A 192 -2.95 1.35 -18.39
C THR A 192 -2.14 0.44 -17.46
N PRO A 193 -1.12 -0.28 -17.97
CA PRO A 193 -0.16 -0.95 -17.11
C PRO A 193 0.62 0.07 -16.24
N VAL A 194 0.92 -0.32 -15.00
CA VAL A 194 1.93 0.34 -14.17
C VAL A 194 3.29 0.19 -14.86
N LYS A 195 4.09 1.27 -14.85
CA LYS A 195 5.44 1.33 -15.43
C LYS A 195 6.47 1.58 -14.36
#